data_AF-B1PAM5-F1
#
_entry.id   AF-B1PAM5-F1
#
_cell.length_a   1.000
_cell.length_b   1.000
_cell.length_c   1.000
_cell.angle_alpha   90.00
_cell.angle_beta   90.00
_cell.angle_gamma   90.00
#
_symmetry.space_group_name_H-M   'P 1'
#
loop_
_entity.id
_entity.type
_entity.pdbx_description
1 polymer ?
#
loop_
_entity_poly.entity_id
_entity_poly.type
_entity_poly.pdbx_seq_one_letter_code
_entity_poly.pdbx_strand_id
1 'polypeptide(L)'
;RLNRLYEALSDELRASLDVDVQYVSVSNYAAAVSAFRSGSLDLVWFGGLTGVQARLQTPGATVLAQRDIDAEFTSVFIANGASGLRPITSADQLVQLKGRRMAFGSESSTSGRLMPQYFLGENGVTMADLAGGGPGFSGSHDATIALVESGAYEVGALNEQVWRSNVDEGRVDADKVAVIWRTPPYVD
;
A
#
# COMPACT_ATOMS: atom_id res chain seq x y z
N ARG A 1 -0.98 9.69 -16.49
CA ARG A 1 0.50 9.57 -16.42
C ARG A 1 0.90 8.09 -16.36
N LEU A 2 0.30 7.28 -15.47
CA LEU A 2 0.52 5.83 -15.38
C LEU A 2 0.30 5.07 -16.71
N ASN A 3 -0.83 5.26 -17.40
CA ASN A 3 -1.12 4.53 -18.65
C ASN A 3 -0.02 4.73 -19.71
N ARG A 4 0.52 5.95 -19.84
CA ARG A 4 1.62 6.26 -20.76
C ARG A 4 2.93 5.54 -20.41
N LEU A 5 3.19 5.30 -19.11
CA LEU A 5 4.39 4.57 -18.67
C LEU A 5 4.27 3.08 -18.96
N TYR A 6 3.08 2.50 -18.78
CA TYR A 6 2.85 1.08 -19.07
C TYR A 6 2.75 0.79 -20.56
N GLU A 7 2.26 1.72 -21.37
CA GLU A 7 2.35 1.65 -22.84
C GLU A 7 3.80 1.64 -23.28
N ALA A 8 4.63 2.59 -22.79
CA ALA A 8 6.06 2.62 -23.12
C ALA A 8 6.80 1.34 -22.71
N LEU A 9 6.51 0.78 -21.53
CA LEU A 9 7.07 -0.50 -21.11
C LEU A 9 6.62 -1.65 -22.03
N SER A 10 5.35 -1.66 -22.41
CA SER A 10 4.79 -2.71 -23.28
C SER A 10 5.42 -2.65 -24.68
N ASP A 11 5.66 -1.45 -25.20
CA ASP A 11 6.32 -1.23 -26.48
C ASP A 11 7.79 -1.70 -26.44
N GLU A 12 8.51 -1.38 -25.37
CA GLU A 12 9.90 -1.82 -25.16
C GLU A 12 10.00 -3.36 -25.07
N LEU A 13 9.08 -3.99 -24.32
CA LEU A 13 9.01 -5.45 -24.21
C LEU A 13 8.68 -6.09 -25.56
N ARG A 14 7.72 -5.53 -26.31
CA ARG A 14 7.38 -6.00 -27.66
C ARG A 14 8.62 -5.95 -28.57
N ALA A 15 9.33 -4.82 -28.58
CA ALA A 15 10.52 -4.65 -29.42
C ALA A 15 11.67 -5.58 -29.02
N SER A 16 11.88 -5.80 -27.72
CA SER A 16 13.00 -6.61 -27.21
C SER A 16 12.78 -8.12 -27.33
N LEU A 17 11.53 -8.56 -27.21
CA LEU A 17 11.19 -9.99 -27.14
C LEU A 17 10.65 -10.57 -28.46
N ASP A 18 10.34 -9.72 -29.43
CA ASP A 18 9.70 -10.11 -30.71
C ASP A 18 8.40 -10.91 -30.49
N VAL A 19 7.61 -10.51 -29.49
CA VAL A 19 6.27 -11.05 -29.19
C VAL A 19 5.26 -9.92 -29.03
N ASP A 20 3.99 -10.22 -29.25
CA ASP A 20 2.92 -9.26 -28.99
C ASP A 20 2.76 -9.01 -27.48
N VAL A 21 2.81 -7.73 -27.10
CA VAL A 21 2.58 -7.29 -25.72
C VAL A 21 1.42 -6.31 -25.70
N GLN A 22 0.45 -6.56 -24.82
CA GLN A 22 -0.70 -5.70 -24.60
C GLN A 22 -0.79 -5.30 -23.13
N TYR A 23 -0.81 -4.00 -22.87
CA TYR A 23 -1.14 -3.50 -21.54
C TYR A 23 -2.63 -3.69 -21.25
N VAL A 24 -2.94 -4.28 -20.10
CA VAL A 24 -4.31 -4.46 -19.60
C VAL A 24 -4.42 -3.81 -18.22
N SER A 25 -5.27 -2.79 -18.11
CA SER A 25 -5.56 -2.17 -16.82
C SER A 25 -6.45 -3.05 -15.95
N VAL A 26 -6.14 -3.14 -14.66
CA VAL A 26 -6.94 -3.85 -13.66
C VAL A 26 -7.50 -2.88 -12.62
N SER A 27 -8.68 -3.19 -12.08
CA SER A 27 -9.42 -2.28 -11.20
C SER A 27 -8.87 -2.24 -9.76
N ASN A 28 -8.30 -3.34 -9.27
CA ASN A 28 -7.69 -3.44 -7.95
C ASN A 28 -6.77 -4.68 -7.84
N TYR A 29 -6.11 -4.83 -6.70
CA TYR A 29 -5.20 -5.93 -6.40
C TYR A 29 -5.84 -7.32 -6.54
N ALA A 30 -7.05 -7.52 -6.02
CA ALA A 30 -7.74 -8.81 -6.07
C ALA A 30 -8.12 -9.19 -7.51
N ALA A 31 -8.50 -8.20 -8.33
CA ALA A 31 -8.74 -8.39 -9.75
C ALA A 31 -7.46 -8.78 -10.50
N ALA A 32 -6.31 -8.18 -10.17
CA ALA A 32 -5.01 -8.54 -10.74
C ALA A 32 -4.63 -9.99 -10.44
N VAL A 33 -4.76 -10.41 -9.17
CA VAL A 33 -4.50 -11.79 -8.74
C VAL A 33 -5.45 -12.77 -9.45
N SER A 34 -6.73 -12.41 -9.57
CA SER A 34 -7.73 -13.27 -10.24
C SER A 34 -7.47 -13.40 -11.74
N ALA A 35 -7.11 -12.31 -12.41
CA ALA A 35 -6.83 -12.29 -13.85
C ALA A 35 -5.54 -13.04 -14.19
N PHE A 36 -4.51 -12.95 -13.33
CA PHE A 36 -3.31 -13.77 -13.45
C PHE A 36 -3.64 -15.27 -13.26
N ARG A 37 -4.45 -15.61 -12.26
CA ARG A 37 -4.89 -16.99 -12.02
C ARG A 37 -5.67 -17.58 -13.20
N SER A 38 -6.52 -16.80 -13.86
CA SER A 38 -7.29 -17.27 -15.02
C SER A 38 -6.47 -17.35 -16.31
N GLY A 39 -5.20 -16.96 -16.30
CA GLY A 39 -4.39 -16.84 -17.51
C GLY A 39 -4.81 -15.67 -18.42
N SER A 40 -5.55 -14.70 -17.88
CA SER A 40 -5.92 -13.47 -18.59
C SER A 40 -4.83 -12.40 -18.53
N LEU A 41 -3.83 -12.58 -17.64
CA LEU A 41 -2.60 -11.80 -17.59
C LEU A 41 -1.41 -12.75 -17.45
N ASP A 42 -0.38 -12.55 -18.27
CA ASP A 42 0.83 -13.37 -18.27
C ASP A 42 1.94 -12.81 -17.36
N LEU A 43 1.99 -11.48 -17.24
CA LEU A 43 2.98 -10.76 -16.44
C LEU A 43 2.28 -9.66 -15.63
N VAL A 44 2.51 -9.64 -14.31
CA VAL A 44 1.88 -8.66 -13.42
C VAL A 44 2.89 -8.14 -12.41
N TRP A 45 2.87 -6.82 -12.19
CA TRP A 45 3.58 -6.20 -11.09
C TRP A 45 2.78 -6.35 -9.79
N PHE A 46 3.16 -7.31 -8.97
CA PHE A 46 2.55 -7.52 -7.66
C PHE A 46 3.37 -6.87 -6.55
N GLY A 47 2.69 -6.45 -5.48
CA GLY A 47 3.35 -6.31 -4.17
C GLY A 47 3.41 -7.66 -3.45
N GLY A 48 4.15 -7.75 -2.36
CA GLY A 48 4.53 -8.99 -1.69
C GLY A 48 3.36 -9.89 -1.31
N LEU A 49 2.31 -9.32 -0.70
CA LEU A 49 1.09 -10.07 -0.37
C LEU A 49 0.42 -10.61 -1.62
N THR A 50 0.20 -9.77 -2.64
CA THR A 50 -0.43 -10.20 -3.90
C THR A 50 0.43 -11.20 -4.68
N GLY A 51 1.76 -11.10 -4.60
CA GLY A 51 2.68 -12.03 -5.25
C GLY A 51 2.70 -13.40 -4.57
N VAL A 52 2.57 -13.45 -3.25
CA VAL A 52 2.31 -14.70 -2.51
C VAL A 52 0.94 -15.28 -2.90
N GLN A 53 -0.12 -14.46 -2.87
CA GLN A 53 -1.48 -14.90 -3.23
C GLN A 53 -1.55 -15.46 -4.66
N ALA A 54 -0.90 -14.81 -5.61
CA ALA A 54 -0.85 -15.24 -7.00
C ALA A 54 -0.14 -16.60 -7.15
N ARG A 55 1.05 -16.76 -6.55
CA ARG A 55 1.81 -18.02 -6.64
C ARG A 55 1.13 -19.20 -5.94
N LEU A 56 0.44 -18.96 -4.83
CA LEU A 56 -0.36 -19.98 -4.17
C LEU A 56 -1.53 -20.48 -5.04
N GLN A 57 -2.02 -19.65 -5.95
CA GLN A 57 -3.17 -19.94 -6.80
C GLN A 57 -2.81 -20.38 -8.23
N THR A 58 -1.55 -20.18 -8.64
CA THR A 58 -1.06 -20.48 -9.99
C THR A 58 0.24 -21.30 -9.90
N PRO A 59 0.15 -22.64 -9.82
CA PRO A 59 1.34 -23.50 -9.83
C PRO A 59 2.22 -23.24 -11.06
N GLY A 60 3.52 -23.09 -10.85
CA GLY A 60 4.48 -22.76 -11.90
C GLY A 60 4.72 -21.25 -12.12
N ALA A 61 3.93 -20.38 -11.48
CA ALA A 61 4.20 -18.95 -11.49
C ALA A 61 5.58 -18.66 -10.87
N THR A 62 6.38 -17.85 -11.57
CA THR A 62 7.77 -17.55 -11.21
C THR A 62 7.96 -16.05 -10.99
N VAL A 63 8.75 -15.68 -9.98
CA VAL A 63 9.16 -14.29 -9.77
C VAL A 63 10.33 -13.99 -10.71
N LEU A 64 10.18 -12.99 -11.58
CA LEU A 64 11.20 -12.64 -12.56
C LEU A 64 12.15 -11.56 -12.07
N ALA A 65 11.63 -10.55 -11.38
CA ALA A 65 12.39 -9.40 -10.92
C ALA A 65 11.71 -8.74 -9.71
N GLN A 66 12.50 -7.97 -8.98
CA GLN A 66 12.10 -7.08 -7.89
C GLN A 66 12.92 -5.79 -8.02
N ARG A 67 12.38 -4.64 -7.62
CA ARG A 67 13.20 -3.41 -7.54
C ARG A 67 14.08 -3.47 -6.31
N ASP A 68 15.23 -2.81 -6.38
CA ASP A 68 16.11 -2.56 -5.24
C ASP A 68 15.35 -1.95 -4.05
N ILE A 69 14.48 -0.96 -4.29
CA ILE A 69 13.67 -0.31 -3.27
C ILE A 69 12.66 -1.24 -2.58
N ASP A 70 12.25 -2.34 -3.22
CA ASP A 70 11.26 -3.26 -2.67
C ASP A 70 11.91 -4.25 -1.68
N ALA A 71 13.25 -4.37 -1.70
CA ALA A 71 13.99 -5.19 -0.73
C ALA A 71 14.06 -4.55 0.67
N GLU A 72 14.01 -3.22 0.75
CA GLU A 72 14.04 -2.43 2.00
C GLU A 72 12.86 -1.46 2.04
N PHE A 73 11.68 -1.94 1.68
CA PHE A 73 10.47 -1.13 1.55
C PHE A 73 9.94 -0.66 2.91
N THR A 74 9.29 0.50 2.93
CA THR A 74 8.74 1.13 4.14
C THR A 74 7.32 1.63 3.94
N SER A 75 6.50 1.46 4.97
CA SER A 75 5.18 2.11 5.08
C SER A 75 5.28 3.35 5.98
N VAL A 76 4.39 4.31 5.74
CA VAL A 76 4.18 5.44 6.63
C VAL A 76 2.79 5.40 7.25
N PHE A 77 2.72 5.81 8.51
CA PHE A 77 1.47 6.14 9.19
C PHE A 77 1.31 7.65 9.17
N ILE A 78 0.17 8.11 8.69
CA ILE A 78 -0.21 9.52 8.66
C ILE A 78 -1.31 9.76 9.68
N ALA A 79 -1.36 10.96 10.24
CA ALA A 79 -2.42 11.37 11.13
C ALA A 79 -2.96 12.75 10.78
N ASN A 80 -4.26 12.92 11.00
CA ASN A 80 -4.91 14.23 10.93
C ASN A 80 -4.44 15.10 12.10
N GLY A 81 -4.10 16.36 11.85
CA GLY A 81 -3.63 17.31 12.87
C GLY A 81 -4.65 17.54 14.00
N ALA A 82 -5.96 17.45 13.72
CA ALA A 82 -7.00 17.60 14.73
C ALA A 82 -7.13 16.39 15.67
N SER A 83 -6.47 15.26 15.39
CA SER A 83 -6.47 14.08 16.28
C SER A 83 -5.68 14.29 17.57
N GLY A 84 -4.79 15.30 17.59
CA GLY A 84 -3.85 15.56 18.68
C GLY A 84 -2.68 14.57 18.76
N LEU A 85 -2.58 13.61 17.82
CA LEU A 85 -1.47 12.67 17.76
C LEU A 85 -0.17 13.39 17.41
N ARG A 86 0.91 13.00 18.08
CA ARG A 86 2.25 13.52 17.87
C ARG A 86 3.12 12.48 17.15
N PRO A 87 4.23 12.89 16.51
CA PRO A 87 5.17 11.95 15.93
C PRO A 87 5.60 10.87 16.94
N ILE A 88 5.55 9.62 16.49
CA ILE A 88 6.01 8.43 17.19
C ILE A 88 7.50 8.30 16.96
N THR A 89 8.27 8.31 18.05
CA THR A 89 9.73 8.18 18.03
C THR A 89 10.19 6.76 18.29
N SER A 90 9.32 5.91 18.84
CA SER A 90 9.62 4.51 19.14
C SER A 90 8.39 3.62 18.99
N ALA A 91 8.58 2.38 18.52
CA ALA A 91 7.48 1.51 18.11
C ALA A 91 6.52 1.14 19.26
N ASP A 92 7.01 1.10 20.51
CA ASP A 92 6.21 0.90 21.72
C ASP A 92 5.14 1.99 21.92
N GLN A 93 5.33 3.20 21.37
CA GLN A 93 4.33 4.26 21.43
C GLN A 93 3.14 4.02 20.49
N LEU A 94 3.18 3.03 19.59
CA LEU A 94 2.04 2.68 18.73
C LEU A 94 0.79 2.33 19.53
N VAL A 95 0.93 1.95 20.81
CA VAL A 95 -0.20 1.74 21.74
C VAL A 95 -1.14 2.96 21.84
N GLN A 96 -0.68 4.17 21.53
CA GLN A 96 -1.53 5.36 21.50
C GLN A 96 -2.59 5.35 20.37
N LEU A 97 -2.44 4.43 19.40
CA LEU A 97 -3.39 4.22 18.31
C LEU A 97 -4.60 3.39 18.73
N LYS A 98 -4.56 2.76 19.92
CA LYS A 98 -5.75 2.10 20.50
C LYS A 98 -6.88 3.11 20.69
N GLY A 99 -8.09 2.70 20.35
CA GLY A 99 -9.29 3.53 20.41
C GLY A 99 -9.35 4.63 19.36
N ARG A 100 -8.42 4.69 18.41
CA ARG A 100 -8.44 5.67 17.31
C ARG A 100 -9.18 5.15 16.10
N ARG A 101 -9.81 6.05 15.34
CA ARG A 101 -10.38 5.73 14.03
C ARG A 101 -9.24 5.62 13.02
N MET A 102 -8.84 4.39 12.68
CA MET A 102 -7.77 4.12 11.71
C MET A 102 -8.31 3.47 10.44
N ALA A 103 -7.79 3.88 9.28
CA ALA A 103 -8.07 3.24 7.99
C ALA A 103 -6.79 2.69 7.34
N PHE A 104 -6.89 1.48 6.81
CA PHE A 104 -5.92 0.93 5.86
C PHE A 104 -6.29 1.28 4.43
N GLY A 105 -5.36 0.97 3.51
CA GLY A 105 -5.59 0.98 2.07
C GLY A 105 -6.51 -0.15 1.61
N SER A 106 -6.08 -0.86 0.56
CA SER A 106 -6.76 -2.10 0.15
C SER A 106 -6.48 -3.25 1.13
N GLU A 107 -7.46 -4.13 1.31
CA GLU A 107 -7.31 -5.37 2.09
C GLU A 107 -6.14 -6.25 1.60
N SER A 108 -5.89 -6.28 0.28
CA SER A 108 -4.81 -7.07 -0.31
C SER A 108 -3.49 -6.30 -0.44
N SER A 109 -3.37 -5.12 0.19
CA SER A 109 -2.14 -4.32 0.13
C SER A 109 -1.08 -4.81 1.13
N THR A 110 0.17 -4.96 0.68
CA THR A 110 1.31 -5.19 1.58
C THR A 110 1.58 -3.96 2.44
N SER A 111 1.90 -2.83 1.80
CA SER A 111 2.30 -1.57 2.45
C SER A 111 1.13 -0.71 2.96
N GLY A 112 -0.07 -0.92 2.42
CA GLY A 112 -1.27 -0.22 2.88
C GLY A 112 -2.02 -0.95 4.00
N ARG A 113 -1.69 -2.22 4.28
CA ARG A 113 -2.38 -3.02 5.29
C ARG A 113 -1.49 -4.04 5.98
N LEU A 114 -1.02 -5.08 5.26
CA LEU A 114 -0.44 -6.28 5.90
C LEU A 114 0.72 -5.93 6.83
N MET A 115 1.71 -5.19 6.33
CA MET A 115 2.90 -4.83 7.10
C MET A 115 2.60 -3.80 8.19
N PRO A 116 1.86 -2.70 7.92
CA PRO A 116 1.35 -1.84 8.98
C PRO A 116 0.63 -2.60 10.11
N GLN A 117 -0.27 -3.51 9.78
CA GLN A 117 -1.00 -4.33 10.74
C GLN A 117 -0.06 -5.27 11.53
N TYR A 118 0.92 -5.87 10.86
CA TYR A 118 1.93 -6.69 11.51
C TYR A 118 2.70 -5.88 12.57
N PHE A 119 3.22 -4.71 12.22
CA PHE A 119 3.96 -3.87 13.16
C PHE A 119 3.10 -3.33 14.31
N LEU A 120 1.82 -3.05 14.08
CA LEU A 120 0.88 -2.75 15.16
C LEU A 120 0.78 -3.92 16.13
N GLY A 121 0.62 -5.14 15.61
CA GLY A 121 0.53 -6.37 16.41
C GLY A 121 1.77 -6.63 17.25
N GLU A 122 2.96 -6.50 16.65
CA GLU A 122 4.24 -6.64 17.35
C GLU A 122 4.40 -5.65 18.51
N ASN A 123 3.70 -4.51 18.44
CA ASN A 123 3.72 -3.47 19.47
C ASN A 123 2.43 -3.43 20.31
N GLY A 124 1.73 -4.57 20.39
CA GLY A 124 0.61 -4.76 21.30
C GLY A 124 -0.69 -4.07 20.89
N VAL A 125 -0.84 -3.66 19.63
CA VAL A 125 -2.07 -3.10 19.07
C VAL A 125 -2.72 -4.10 18.13
N THR A 126 -3.85 -4.64 18.55
CA THR A 126 -4.68 -5.51 17.72
C THR A 126 -5.72 -4.69 16.98
N MET A 127 -6.28 -5.26 15.90
CA MET A 127 -7.32 -4.58 15.13
C MET A 127 -8.58 -4.33 15.96
N ALA A 128 -8.87 -5.21 16.92
CA ALA A 128 -10.00 -5.06 17.84
C ALA A 128 -9.81 -3.91 18.84
N ASP A 129 -8.57 -3.44 19.07
CA ASP A 129 -8.30 -2.29 19.91
C ASP A 129 -8.67 -0.96 19.23
N LEU A 130 -8.93 -0.94 17.92
CA LEU A 130 -9.25 0.28 17.17
C LEU A 130 -10.70 0.72 17.40
N ALA A 131 -10.99 2.01 17.18
CA ALA A 131 -12.34 2.53 17.33
C ALA A 131 -13.34 1.79 16.42
N GLY A 132 -14.49 1.40 16.97
CA GLY A 132 -15.49 0.63 16.23
C GLY A 132 -15.18 -0.87 16.10
N GLY A 133 -14.13 -1.36 16.79
CA GLY A 133 -13.78 -2.78 16.83
C GLY A 133 -12.99 -3.28 15.62
N GLY A 134 -12.50 -2.37 14.77
CA GLY A 134 -11.72 -2.72 13.58
C GLY A 134 -11.28 -1.50 12.78
N PRO A 135 -10.32 -1.68 11.84
CA PRO A 135 -9.92 -0.63 10.92
C PRO A 135 -10.97 -0.42 9.82
N GLY A 136 -10.97 0.76 9.21
CA GLY A 136 -11.58 0.98 7.90
C GLY A 136 -10.68 0.50 6.76
N PHE A 137 -11.27 0.33 5.57
CA PHE A 137 -10.54 0.04 4.33
C PHE A 137 -10.94 1.04 3.25
N SER A 138 -10.00 1.87 2.83
CA SER A 138 -10.23 2.93 1.85
C SER A 138 -10.14 2.42 0.40
N GLY A 139 -9.53 1.25 0.19
CA GLY A 139 -9.34 0.64 -1.13
C GLY A 139 -8.09 1.11 -1.89
N SER A 140 -7.50 2.27 -1.56
CA SER A 140 -6.28 2.76 -2.20
C SER A 140 -5.45 3.68 -1.30
N HIS A 141 -4.18 3.90 -1.66
CA HIS A 141 -3.32 4.83 -0.91
C HIS A 141 -3.81 6.27 -0.99
N ASP A 142 -4.19 6.76 -2.17
CA ASP A 142 -4.71 8.12 -2.33
C ASP A 142 -6.04 8.32 -1.56
N ALA A 143 -6.91 7.31 -1.54
CA ALA A 143 -8.12 7.35 -0.73
C ALA A 143 -7.82 7.36 0.77
N THR A 144 -6.78 6.64 1.21
CA THR A 144 -6.31 6.68 2.61
C THR A 144 -5.87 8.10 3.00
N ILE A 145 -5.08 8.76 2.14
CA ILE A 145 -4.66 10.15 2.35
C ILE A 145 -5.88 11.06 2.50
N ALA A 146 -6.83 11.01 1.56
CA ALA A 146 -8.01 11.88 1.57
C ALA A 146 -8.89 11.68 2.81
N LEU A 147 -9.07 10.43 3.26
CA LEU A 147 -9.86 10.12 4.46
C LEU A 147 -9.21 10.61 5.75
N VAL A 148 -7.88 10.57 5.83
CA VAL A 148 -7.15 11.11 6.98
C VAL A 148 -7.10 12.63 6.92
N GLU A 149 -6.80 13.22 5.76
CA GLU A 149 -6.75 14.67 5.57
C GLU A 149 -8.09 15.34 5.92
N SER A 150 -9.21 14.73 5.54
CA SER A 150 -10.56 15.21 5.88
C SER A 150 -10.96 14.99 7.34
N GLY A 151 -10.22 14.17 8.10
CA GLY A 151 -10.53 13.83 9.49
C GLY A 151 -11.63 12.79 9.67
N ALA A 152 -12.14 12.19 8.58
CA ALA A 152 -13.06 11.06 8.64
C ALA A 152 -12.43 9.90 9.43
N TYR A 153 -11.13 9.66 9.18
CA TYR A 153 -10.26 8.84 10.01
C TYR A 153 -9.17 9.71 10.64
N GLU A 154 -8.75 9.35 11.85
CA GLU A 154 -7.68 10.05 12.55
C GLU A 154 -6.30 9.63 12.04
N VAL A 155 -6.17 8.36 11.61
CA VAL A 155 -4.91 7.72 11.24
C VAL A 155 -5.09 6.86 10.00
N GLY A 156 -4.06 6.79 9.17
CA GLY A 156 -4.02 5.82 8.07
C GLY A 156 -2.61 5.36 7.76
N ALA A 157 -2.49 4.22 7.09
CA ALA A 157 -1.20 3.67 6.67
C ALA A 157 -1.13 3.45 5.16
N LEU A 158 0.02 3.79 4.57
CA LEU A 158 0.23 3.72 3.14
C LEU A 158 1.70 3.57 2.74
N ASN A 159 1.89 3.27 1.46
CA ASN A 159 3.17 3.28 0.77
C ASN A 159 3.87 4.65 0.90
N GLU A 160 5.14 4.63 1.32
CA GLU A 160 5.94 5.85 1.51
C GLU A 160 6.11 6.67 0.23
N GLN A 161 6.36 6.03 -0.91
CA GLN A 161 6.58 6.74 -2.17
C GLN A 161 5.32 7.43 -2.67
N VAL A 162 4.16 6.81 -2.43
CA VAL A 162 2.86 7.43 -2.74
C VAL A 162 2.63 8.67 -1.89
N TRP A 163 2.94 8.60 -0.58
CA TRP A 163 2.90 9.77 0.29
C TRP A 163 3.83 10.88 -0.22
N ARG A 164 5.11 10.57 -0.46
CA ARG A 164 6.09 11.55 -0.93
C ARG A 164 5.69 12.20 -2.25
N SER A 165 5.29 11.40 -3.25
CA SER A 165 4.82 11.95 -4.53
C SER A 165 3.61 12.85 -4.38
N ASN A 166 2.65 12.49 -3.51
CA ASN A 166 1.48 13.34 -3.27
C ASN A 166 1.86 14.68 -2.61
N VAL A 167 2.80 14.67 -1.66
CA VAL A 167 3.32 15.90 -1.03
C VAL A 167 4.09 16.75 -2.05
N ASP A 168 5.02 16.14 -2.79
CA ASP A 168 5.86 16.84 -3.78
C ASP A 168 5.03 17.45 -4.91
N GLU A 169 3.92 16.81 -5.28
CA GLU A 169 2.97 17.30 -6.28
C GLU A 169 1.93 18.28 -5.72
N GLY A 170 1.98 18.62 -4.43
CA GLY A 170 1.04 19.54 -3.78
C GLY A 170 -0.39 19.01 -3.68
N ARG A 171 -0.57 17.68 -3.72
CA ARG A 171 -1.87 16.99 -3.59
C ARG A 171 -2.28 16.74 -2.14
N VAL A 172 -1.43 17.11 -1.18
CA VAL A 172 -1.63 16.94 0.26
C VAL A 172 -1.51 18.28 0.95
N ASP A 173 -2.45 18.56 1.85
CA ASP A 173 -2.38 19.69 2.77
C ASP A 173 -1.56 19.29 4.01
N ALA A 174 -0.27 19.65 4.01
CA ALA A 174 0.67 19.31 5.09
C ALA A 174 0.34 19.98 6.43
N ASP A 175 -0.53 21.00 6.46
CA ASP A 175 -1.02 21.60 7.70
C ASP A 175 -2.13 20.74 8.34
N LYS A 176 -2.81 19.92 7.54
CA LYS A 176 -3.91 19.04 8.00
C LYS A 176 -3.46 17.62 8.29
N VAL A 177 -2.48 17.09 7.57
CA VAL A 177 -2.07 15.70 7.70
C VAL A 177 -0.55 15.56 7.59
N ALA A 178 0.03 14.76 8.47
CA ALA A 178 1.47 14.55 8.52
C ALA A 178 1.80 13.09 8.83
N VAL A 179 2.99 12.66 8.42
CA VAL A 179 3.56 11.38 8.85
C VAL A 179 3.85 11.44 10.35
N ILE A 180 3.27 10.51 11.09
CA ILE A 180 3.55 10.34 12.52
C ILE A 180 4.48 9.15 12.79
N TRP A 181 4.56 8.17 11.90
CA TRP A 181 5.46 7.03 12.08
C TRP A 181 5.87 6.42 10.75
N ARG A 182 7.03 5.78 10.74
CA ARG A 182 7.54 5.00 9.61
C ARG A 182 7.94 3.63 10.12
N THR A 183 7.54 2.59 9.40
CA THR A 183 7.88 1.23 9.79
C THR A 183 9.39 0.99 9.66
N PRO A 184 9.95 0.02 10.39
CA PRO A 184 11.17 -0.64 9.96
C PRO A 184 11.07 -1.11 8.50
N PRO A 185 12.19 -1.24 7.78
CA PRO A 185 12.18 -1.76 6.41
C PRO A 185 11.72 -3.23 6.39
N TYR A 186 11.08 -3.62 5.30
CA TYR A 186 10.63 -4.98 5.03
C TYR A 186 10.67 -5.26 3.52
N VAL A 187 10.58 -6.53 3.16
CA VAL A 187 10.52 -6.95 1.75
C VAL A 187 9.07 -6.85 1.24
N ASP A 188 8.84 -6.09 0.16
CA ASP A 188 7.59 -6.03 -0.60
C ASP A 188 7.78 -6.68 -1.98
#